data_AF-A0A8S1MW86-F1
#
_entry.id   AF-A0A8S1MW86-F1
#
_cell.length_a   1.000
_cell.length_b   1.000
_cell.length_c   1.000
_cell.angle_alpha   90.00
_cell.angle_beta   90.00
_cell.angle_gamma   90.00
#
_symmetry.space_group_name_H-M   'P 1'
#
loop_
_entity.id
_entity.type
_entity.pdbx_description
1 polymer ?
#
loop_
_entity_poly.entity_id
_entity_poly.type
_entity_poly.pdbx_seq_one_letter_code
_entity_poly.pdbx_strand_id
1 'polypeptide(L)'
;MKKLFKYCDQCSKKPGTVFCSNCQARFCYGCDGEVHNQNQNHKTEICSLIQMRQNNLYSQFQAGDSQILFQTQQNQLGIEQQERQQQQQEELIKLDQEIKQIEQVLSSQENKWRKQIEILEKDYEEKIAKFEDKVKKSESTITEIKQQSKQEDQISEMMKQLKEQLEGQKISLIQKVDQQKVQLNDKEQLLQNLIKQEKDFSAEINKKEILIGKFKELIQQQQKEKELILHENDKIKKQLAEIKQLFKEKLPQLGLDENFFNFDEEEQDGEEEEQEPQIQQNVEDSTEEDEGVQ
;
A
#
# COMPACT_ATOMS: atom_id res chain seq x y z
N MET A 1 8.54 3.74 94.20
CA MET A 1 8.94 2.45 93.59
C MET A 1 10.29 2.64 92.93
N LYS A 2 11.31 1.85 93.30
CA LYS A 2 12.66 1.95 92.71
C LYS A 2 12.60 1.49 91.24
N LYS A 3 13.05 2.33 90.31
CA LYS A 3 13.01 2.05 88.87
C LYS A 3 14.07 0.99 88.54
N LEU A 4 13.65 -0.24 88.24
CA LEU A 4 14.54 -1.38 87.95
C LEU A 4 15.32 -1.25 86.64
N PHE A 5 14.81 -0.46 85.69
CA PHE A 5 15.39 -0.31 84.36
C PHE A 5 15.79 1.13 84.05
N LYS A 6 16.87 1.31 83.29
CA LYS A 6 17.22 2.60 82.70
C LYS A 6 16.22 2.96 81.60
N TYR A 7 15.65 4.16 81.69
CA TYR A 7 14.70 4.67 80.71
C TYR A 7 15.44 5.24 79.49
N CYS A 8 14.73 5.35 78.37
CA CYS A 8 15.20 5.97 77.15
C CYS A 8 15.60 7.43 77.40
N ASP A 9 16.80 7.80 76.99
CA ASP A 9 17.37 9.13 77.22
C ASP A 9 16.62 10.24 76.45
N GLN A 10 15.98 9.90 75.32
CA GLN A 10 15.21 10.84 74.50
C GLN A 10 13.81 11.14 75.05
N CYS A 11 13.03 10.10 75.37
CA CYS A 11 11.62 10.27 75.75
C CYS A 11 11.37 10.15 77.25
N SER A 12 12.29 9.56 78.02
CA SER A 12 12.17 9.25 79.46
C SER A 12 10.91 8.46 79.88
N LYS A 13 10.11 7.97 78.92
CA LYS A 13 8.81 7.32 79.15
C LYS A 13 8.88 5.79 79.07
N LYS A 14 9.78 5.24 78.25
CA LYS A 14 9.92 3.79 77.99
C LYS A 14 11.31 3.28 78.38
N PRO A 15 11.51 2.00 78.71
CA PRO A 15 12.84 1.44 78.95
C PRO A 15 13.73 1.58 77.71
N GLY A 16 15.00 1.91 77.91
CA GLY A 16 16.00 1.98 76.84
C GLY A 16 16.47 0.58 76.46
N THR A 17 16.03 0.07 75.31
CA THR A 17 16.30 -1.29 74.82
C THR A 17 17.41 -1.33 73.78
N VAL A 18 17.75 -0.18 73.18
CA VAL A 18 18.79 -0.04 72.15
C VAL A 18 19.84 0.94 72.64
N PHE A 19 21.12 0.61 72.47
CA PHE A 19 22.24 1.50 72.76
C PHE A 19 22.95 1.86 71.46
N CYS A 20 23.18 3.15 71.24
CA CYS A 20 23.97 3.62 70.11
C CYS A 20 25.38 3.99 70.59
N SER A 21 26.39 3.29 70.09
CA SER A 21 27.79 3.54 70.45
C SER A 21 28.27 4.92 69.99
N ASN A 22 27.73 5.42 68.86
CA ASN A 22 28.07 6.74 68.31
C ASN A 22 27.44 7.89 69.12
N CYS A 23 26.22 7.71 69.62
CA CYS A 23 25.52 8.74 70.41
C CYS A 23 25.77 8.62 71.92
N GLN A 24 26.41 7.52 72.37
CA GLN A 24 26.57 7.13 73.77
C GLN A 24 25.26 7.18 74.59
N ALA A 25 24.13 6.96 73.93
CA ALA A 25 22.78 7.12 74.48
C ALA A 25 21.93 5.87 74.29
N ARG A 26 20.96 5.67 75.19
CA ARG A 26 20.00 4.55 75.17
C ARG A 26 18.63 5.02 74.69
N PHE A 27 18.11 4.33 73.69
CA PHE A 27 16.82 4.63 73.07
C PHE A 27 15.85 3.47 73.29
N CYS A 28 14.54 3.77 73.30
CA CYS A 28 13.54 2.74 73.05
C CYS A 28 13.41 2.55 71.54
N TYR A 29 12.88 1.41 71.08
CA TYR A 29 12.74 1.12 69.64
C TYR A 29 12.08 2.23 68.82
N GLY A 30 11.10 2.94 69.38
CA GLY A 30 10.45 4.05 68.69
C GLY A 30 11.38 5.26 68.47
N CYS A 31 12.09 5.68 69.51
CA CYS A 31 13.03 6.80 69.41
C CYS A 31 14.29 6.44 68.61
N ASP A 32 14.69 5.16 68.62
CA ASP A 32 15.80 4.67 67.82
C ASP A 32 15.54 4.83 66.31
N GLY A 33 14.36 4.41 65.85
CA GLY A 33 13.96 4.57 64.45
C GLY A 33 13.86 6.03 64.00
N GLU A 34 13.46 6.95 64.87
CA GLU A 34 13.40 8.39 64.55
C GLU A 34 14.79 9.02 64.39
N VAL A 35 15.77 8.59 65.20
CA VAL A 35 17.13 9.17 65.21
C VAL A 35 18.06 8.48 64.22
N HIS A 36 17.91 7.16 64.01
CA HIS A 36 18.90 6.35 63.29
C HIS A 36 18.43 5.78 61.94
N ASN A 37 17.13 5.83 61.57
CA ASN A 37 16.71 5.33 60.23
C ASN A 37 17.27 6.14 59.04
N GLN A 38 17.64 7.40 59.26
CA GLN A 38 18.07 8.29 58.17
C GLN A 38 19.61 8.35 57.99
N ASN A 39 20.40 7.80 58.92
CA ASN A 39 21.86 7.88 58.89
C ASN A 39 22.51 6.51 59.14
N GLN A 40 23.11 5.92 58.10
CA GLN A 40 23.79 4.62 58.15
C GLN A 40 25.08 4.60 59.01
N ASN A 41 25.49 5.74 59.58
CA ASN A 41 26.74 5.87 60.34
C ASN A 41 26.58 5.58 61.85
N HIS A 42 25.40 5.19 62.31
CA HIS A 42 25.13 4.87 63.71
C HIS A 42 25.12 3.35 63.93
N LYS A 43 26.01 2.87 64.81
CA LYS A 43 26.00 1.47 65.25
C LYS A 43 25.12 1.33 66.48
N THR A 44 23.94 0.76 66.28
CA THR A 44 22.93 0.48 67.33
C THR A 44 22.93 -0.99 67.67
N GLU A 45 23.03 -1.31 68.96
CA GLU A 45 22.99 -2.68 69.49
C GLU A 45 21.87 -2.82 70.52
N ILE A 46 21.24 -4.01 70.56
CA ILE A 46 20.21 -4.30 71.56
C ILE A 46 20.89 -4.47 72.93
N CYS A 47 20.46 -3.70 73.93
CA CYS A 47 20.97 -3.81 75.29
C CYS A 47 20.67 -5.20 75.87
N SER A 48 21.64 -5.84 76.51
CA SER A 48 21.37 -7.05 77.28
C SER A 48 20.56 -6.75 78.55
N LEU A 49 19.88 -7.76 79.10
CA LEU A 49 19.11 -7.63 80.35
C LEU A 49 19.95 -7.10 81.53
N ILE A 50 21.27 -7.36 81.52
CA ILE A 50 22.21 -6.85 82.53
C ILE A 50 22.47 -5.35 82.31
N GLN A 51 22.63 -4.92 81.05
CA GLN A 51 22.85 -3.51 80.68
C GLN A 51 21.62 -2.63 80.89
N MET A 52 20.42 -3.22 80.85
CA MET A 52 19.16 -2.51 81.13
C MET A 52 18.90 -2.31 82.63
N ARG A 53 19.48 -3.14 83.52
CA ARG A 53 19.28 -3.02 84.97
C ARG A 53 20.14 -1.91 85.58
N GLN A 54 19.62 -1.23 86.60
CA GLN A 54 20.42 -0.32 87.42
C GLN A 54 21.32 -1.13 88.36
N ASN A 55 22.65 -1.01 88.24
CA ASN A 55 23.59 -1.65 89.16
C ASN A 55 23.36 -1.15 90.60
N ASN A 56 22.98 -2.06 91.49
CA ASN A 56 23.05 -1.89 92.94
C ASN A 56 24.24 -2.74 93.44
N LEU A 57 25.24 -2.09 94.04
CA LEU A 57 26.34 -2.69 94.78
C LEU A 57 25.86 -3.11 96.18
N TYR A 58 26.54 -4.10 96.82
CA TYR A 58 26.36 -4.76 98.15
C TYR A 58 25.75 -6.18 98.08
N SER A 59 26.22 -7.28 98.68
CA SER A 59 27.32 -7.68 99.60
C SER A 59 27.42 -9.23 99.54
N GLN A 60 28.58 -9.89 99.51
CA GLN A 60 29.45 -10.41 100.61
C GLN A 60 28.79 -11.28 101.72
N PHE A 61 29.56 -12.30 102.15
CA PHE A 61 29.40 -13.34 103.21
C PHE A 61 28.91 -14.71 102.70
N GLN A 62 29.79 -15.69 102.42
CA GLN A 62 30.70 -16.53 103.25
C GLN A 62 30.01 -17.67 104.02
N ALA A 63 30.41 -18.88 103.63
CA ALA A 63 30.14 -20.17 104.25
C ALA A 63 30.86 -20.33 105.60
N GLY A 64 30.31 -21.16 106.47
CA GLY A 64 30.94 -21.57 107.72
C GLY A 64 30.23 -22.75 108.36
N ASP A 65 30.98 -23.84 108.49
CA ASP A 65 30.64 -25.16 109.03
C ASP A 65 30.16 -25.16 110.49
N SER A 66 29.39 -26.19 110.85
CA SER A 66 29.64 -27.00 112.06
C SER A 66 28.68 -28.20 112.12
N GLN A 67 29.15 -29.36 111.62
CA GLN A 67 28.74 -30.67 112.14
C GLN A 67 29.13 -30.75 113.61
N ILE A 68 28.21 -31.14 114.51
CA ILE A 68 28.29 -32.32 115.41
C ILE A 68 26.89 -32.51 116.05
N LEU A 69 26.06 -33.36 115.45
CA LEU A 69 24.99 -34.10 116.14
C LEU A 69 24.58 -35.33 115.29
N PHE A 70 25.59 -36.05 114.80
CA PHE A 70 25.43 -37.29 114.06
C PHE A 70 25.43 -38.46 115.03
N GLN A 71 24.24 -39.00 115.34
CA GLN A 71 24.04 -40.46 115.42
C GLN A 71 22.59 -40.92 115.62
N THR A 72 21.60 -40.02 115.76
CA THR A 72 20.19 -40.44 115.92
C THR A 72 19.26 -39.94 114.81
N GLN A 73 19.77 -39.18 113.82
CA GLN A 73 18.98 -38.57 112.74
C GLN A 73 19.32 -39.11 111.33
N GLN A 74 20.04 -40.24 111.21
CA GLN A 74 20.37 -40.83 109.91
C GLN A 74 19.25 -41.73 109.33
N ASN A 75 18.32 -42.22 110.15
CA ASN A 75 17.23 -43.08 109.67
C ASN A 75 15.95 -42.33 109.25
N GLN A 76 15.77 -41.05 109.64
CA GLN A 76 14.58 -40.26 109.23
C GLN A 76 14.83 -39.40 107.97
N LEU A 77 16.03 -38.84 107.79
CA LEU A 77 16.39 -38.07 106.58
C LEU A 77 16.57 -38.96 105.33
N GLY A 78 16.99 -40.21 105.50
CA GLY A 78 17.11 -41.18 104.41
C GLY A 78 15.76 -41.63 103.86
N ILE A 79 14.75 -41.83 104.72
CA ILE A 79 13.40 -42.25 104.33
C ILE A 79 12.68 -41.11 103.59
N GLU A 80 12.70 -39.88 104.11
CA GLU A 80 12.09 -38.72 103.43
C GLU A 80 12.79 -38.37 102.10
N GLN A 81 14.11 -38.58 101.99
CA GLN A 81 14.85 -38.36 100.75
C GLN A 81 14.57 -39.45 99.71
N GLN A 82 14.37 -40.70 100.16
CA GLN A 82 14.02 -41.84 99.31
C GLN A 82 12.55 -41.76 98.85
N GLU A 83 11.63 -41.31 99.71
CA GLU A 83 10.23 -41.02 99.36
C GLU A 83 10.10 -39.83 98.39
N ARG A 84 10.87 -38.74 98.59
CA ARG A 84 10.93 -37.64 97.60
C ARG A 84 11.50 -38.09 96.26
N GLN A 85 12.51 -38.95 96.26
CA GLN A 85 13.07 -39.51 95.02
C GLN A 85 12.06 -40.43 94.32
N GLN A 86 11.32 -41.26 95.07
CA GLN A 86 10.25 -42.09 94.50
C GLN A 86 9.11 -41.25 93.92
N GLN A 87 8.66 -40.20 94.62
CA GLN A 87 7.63 -39.29 94.11
C GLN A 87 8.07 -38.54 92.85
N GLN A 88 9.31 -38.04 92.81
CA GLN A 88 9.87 -37.42 91.60
C GLN A 88 9.99 -38.41 90.45
N GLN A 89 10.34 -39.66 90.74
CA GLN A 89 10.46 -40.71 89.74
C GLN A 89 9.08 -41.12 89.18
N GLU A 90 8.06 -41.19 90.03
CA GLU A 90 6.67 -41.40 89.62
C GLU A 90 6.14 -40.23 88.78
N GLU A 91 6.45 -38.99 89.15
CA GLU A 91 6.05 -37.79 88.41
C GLU A 91 6.74 -37.71 87.03
N LEU A 92 8.02 -38.08 86.96
CA LEU A 92 8.76 -38.23 85.70
C LEU A 92 8.18 -39.32 84.81
N ILE A 93 7.79 -40.47 85.38
CA ILE A 93 7.14 -41.55 84.62
C ILE A 93 5.79 -41.07 84.06
N LYS A 94 5.05 -40.28 84.84
CA LYS A 94 3.76 -39.71 84.42
C LYS A 94 3.94 -38.69 83.28
N LEU A 95 4.91 -37.80 83.41
CA LEU A 95 5.27 -36.84 82.36
C LEU A 95 5.78 -37.53 81.09
N ASP A 96 6.58 -38.59 81.21
CA ASP A 96 7.04 -39.38 80.06
C ASP A 96 5.87 -40.07 79.33
N GLN A 97 4.86 -40.54 80.08
CA GLN A 97 3.62 -41.08 79.49
C GLN A 97 2.80 -40.00 78.78
N GLU A 98 2.68 -38.81 79.35
CA GLU A 98 1.99 -37.66 78.73
C GLU A 98 2.71 -37.20 77.46
N ILE A 99 4.05 -37.13 77.48
CA ILE A 99 4.87 -36.80 76.30
C ILE A 99 4.64 -37.84 75.19
N LYS A 100 4.67 -39.13 75.51
CA LYS A 100 4.40 -40.20 74.53
C LYS A 100 3.00 -40.10 73.92
N GLN A 101 1.99 -39.74 74.71
CA GLN A 101 0.64 -39.53 74.18
C GLN A 101 0.58 -38.33 73.23
N ILE A 102 1.23 -37.22 73.59
CA ILE A 102 1.31 -36.02 72.74
C ILE A 102 2.06 -36.31 71.43
N GLU A 103 3.19 -37.02 71.49
CA GLU A 103 3.96 -37.43 70.33
C GLU A 103 3.13 -38.31 69.38
N GLN A 104 2.35 -39.24 69.93
CA GLN A 104 1.49 -40.11 69.13
C GLN A 104 0.37 -39.32 68.42
N VAL A 105 -0.23 -38.33 69.11
CA VAL A 105 -1.24 -37.43 68.52
C VAL A 105 -0.63 -36.53 67.44
N LEU A 106 0.54 -35.93 67.70
CA LEU A 106 1.25 -35.11 66.72
C LEU A 106 1.64 -35.90 65.48
N SER A 107 2.18 -37.12 65.65
CA SER A 107 2.49 -38.03 64.55
C SER A 107 1.25 -38.38 63.72
N SER A 108 0.10 -38.60 64.36
CA SER A 108 -1.16 -38.84 63.67
C SER A 108 -1.62 -37.63 62.85
N GLN A 109 -1.55 -36.42 63.42
CA GLN A 109 -1.92 -35.19 62.71
C GLN A 109 -0.96 -34.85 61.57
N GLU A 110 0.35 -35.03 61.78
CA GLU A 110 1.36 -34.79 60.75
C GLU A 110 1.13 -35.71 59.54
N ASN A 111 0.86 -37.00 59.79
CA ASN A 111 0.52 -37.94 58.72
C ASN A 111 -0.77 -37.56 57.98
N LYS A 112 -1.76 -36.99 58.68
CA LYS A 112 -3.01 -36.51 58.07
C LYS A 112 -2.77 -35.31 57.16
N TRP A 113 -2.02 -34.31 57.62
CA TRP A 113 -1.69 -33.12 56.82
C TRP A 113 -0.79 -33.46 55.64
N ARG A 114 0.20 -34.35 55.84
CA ARG A 114 1.08 -34.82 54.77
C ARG A 114 0.28 -35.43 53.61
N LYS A 115 -0.70 -36.31 53.90
CA LYS A 115 -1.59 -36.88 52.88
C LYS A 115 -2.46 -35.84 52.19
N GLN A 116 -2.96 -34.84 52.92
CA GLN A 116 -3.76 -33.76 52.33
C GLN A 116 -2.93 -32.89 51.39
N ILE A 117 -1.69 -32.58 51.77
CA ILE A 117 -0.74 -31.84 50.93
C ILE A 117 -0.44 -32.64 49.66
N GLU A 118 -0.12 -33.93 49.78
CA GLU A 118 0.21 -34.78 48.62
C GLU A 118 -0.95 -34.87 47.61
N ILE A 119 -2.20 -34.95 48.08
CA ILE A 119 -3.39 -34.91 47.21
C ILE A 119 -3.52 -33.56 46.50
N LEU A 120 -3.31 -32.45 47.22
CA LEU A 120 -3.40 -31.11 46.66
C LEU A 120 -2.27 -30.87 45.64
N GLU A 121 -1.04 -31.26 45.95
CA GLU A 121 0.11 -31.19 45.04
C GLU A 121 -0.21 -31.91 43.73
N LYS A 122 -0.71 -33.15 43.81
CA LYS A 122 -1.10 -33.91 42.63
C LYS A 122 -2.22 -33.25 41.81
N ASP A 123 -3.25 -32.72 42.46
CA ASP A 123 -4.34 -32.01 41.77
C ASP A 123 -3.85 -30.73 41.08
N TYR A 124 -2.96 -29.97 41.72
CA TYR A 124 -2.36 -28.78 41.12
C TYR A 124 -1.39 -29.12 39.99
N GLU A 125 -0.58 -30.17 40.12
CA GLU A 125 0.27 -30.68 39.04
C GLU A 125 -0.56 -31.07 37.81
N GLU A 126 -1.67 -31.80 38.00
CA GLU A 126 -2.56 -32.15 36.90
C GLU A 126 -3.21 -30.92 36.25
N LYS A 127 -3.58 -29.90 37.04
CA LYS A 127 -4.11 -28.64 36.52
C LYS A 127 -3.05 -27.87 35.73
N ILE A 128 -1.84 -27.77 36.24
CA ILE A 128 -0.71 -27.11 35.58
C ILE A 128 -0.43 -27.81 34.24
N ALA A 129 -0.32 -29.15 34.22
CA ALA A 129 -0.11 -29.90 32.98
C ALA A 129 -1.20 -29.64 31.94
N LYS A 130 -2.48 -29.60 32.36
CA LYS A 130 -3.60 -29.25 31.46
C LYS A 130 -3.51 -27.82 30.93
N PHE A 131 -3.04 -26.88 31.75
CA PHE A 131 -2.81 -25.50 31.30
C PHE A 131 -1.64 -25.40 30.32
N GLU A 132 -0.53 -26.07 30.61
CA GLU A 132 0.64 -26.12 29.72
C GLU A 132 0.27 -26.69 28.33
N ASP A 133 -0.53 -27.76 28.29
CA ASP A 133 -1.02 -28.32 27.03
C ASP A 133 -1.92 -27.35 26.26
N LYS A 134 -2.77 -26.58 26.96
CA LYS A 134 -3.58 -25.54 26.32
C LYS A 134 -2.72 -24.40 25.78
N VAL A 135 -1.70 -23.99 26.53
CA VAL A 135 -0.75 -22.95 26.10
C VAL A 135 -0.01 -23.42 24.85
N LYS A 136 0.56 -24.63 24.84
CA LYS A 136 1.25 -25.20 23.67
C LYS A 136 0.34 -25.25 22.43
N LYS A 137 -0.92 -25.68 22.58
CA LYS A 137 -1.90 -25.67 21.48
C LYS A 137 -2.20 -24.25 20.98
N SER A 138 -2.33 -23.29 21.89
CA SER A 138 -2.55 -21.89 21.49
C SER A 138 -1.33 -21.29 20.79
N GLU A 139 -0.11 -21.63 21.23
CA GLU A 139 1.14 -21.20 20.59
C GLU A 139 1.25 -21.75 19.17
N SER A 140 0.93 -23.04 18.95
CA SER A 140 0.91 -23.61 17.60
C SER A 140 -0.11 -22.93 16.69
N THR A 141 -1.32 -22.66 17.19
CA THR A 141 -2.33 -21.92 16.43
C THR A 141 -1.88 -20.49 16.11
N ILE A 142 -1.24 -19.79 17.05
CA ILE A 142 -0.69 -18.44 16.81
C ILE A 142 0.40 -18.48 15.73
N THR A 143 1.27 -19.50 15.72
CA THR A 143 2.28 -19.64 14.65
C THR A 143 1.66 -19.90 13.28
N GLU A 144 0.59 -20.70 13.21
CA GLU A 144 -0.14 -20.95 11.95
C GLU A 144 -0.83 -19.67 11.45
N ILE A 145 -1.51 -18.92 12.32
CA ILE A 145 -2.14 -17.64 11.96
C ILE A 145 -1.10 -16.63 11.44
N LYS A 146 0.07 -16.54 12.10
CA LYS A 146 1.16 -15.66 11.64
C LYS A 146 1.70 -16.07 10.26
N GLN A 147 1.76 -17.37 9.97
CA GLN A 147 2.19 -17.87 8.67
C GLN A 147 1.16 -17.54 7.58
N GLN A 148 -0.13 -17.72 7.87
CA GLN A 148 -1.23 -17.38 6.94
C GLN A 148 -1.28 -15.88 6.64
N SER A 149 -1.14 -15.02 7.65
CA SER A 149 -1.07 -13.56 7.46
C SER A 149 0.08 -13.15 6.53
N LYS A 150 1.26 -13.77 6.64
CA LYS A 150 2.37 -13.50 5.70
C LYS A 150 2.03 -13.90 4.26
N GLN A 151 1.29 -14.99 4.07
CA GLN A 151 0.85 -15.40 2.74
C GLN A 151 -0.18 -14.42 2.17
N GLU A 152 -1.10 -13.91 3.00
CA GLU A 152 -2.05 -12.88 2.60
C GLU A 152 -1.35 -11.58 2.16
N ASP A 153 -0.32 -11.14 2.91
CA ASP A 153 0.49 -9.97 2.55
C ASP A 153 1.19 -10.16 1.19
N GLN A 154 1.76 -11.35 0.94
CA GLN A 154 2.40 -11.67 -0.34
C GLN A 154 1.38 -11.69 -1.49
N ILE A 155 0.20 -12.27 -1.29
CA ILE A 155 -0.87 -12.28 -2.30
C ILE A 155 -1.35 -10.86 -2.58
N SER A 156 -1.50 -10.03 -1.54
CA SER A 156 -1.88 -8.61 -1.68
C SER A 156 -0.85 -7.83 -2.51
N GLU A 157 0.45 -8.03 -2.24
CA GLU A 157 1.52 -7.38 -3.01
C GLU A 157 1.55 -7.87 -4.47
N MET A 158 1.39 -9.17 -4.73
CA MET A 158 1.26 -9.67 -6.10
C MET A 158 0.04 -9.09 -6.82
N MET A 159 -1.12 -9.00 -6.13
CA MET A 159 -2.32 -8.38 -6.71
C MET A 159 -2.09 -6.90 -7.05
N LYS A 160 -1.35 -6.18 -6.20
CA LYS A 160 -0.99 -4.77 -6.46
C LYS A 160 -0.10 -4.64 -7.70
N GLN A 161 0.95 -5.46 -7.81
CA GLN A 161 1.83 -5.48 -8.98
C GLN A 161 1.08 -5.84 -10.26
N LEU A 162 0.17 -6.84 -10.19
CA LEU A 162 -0.65 -7.23 -11.33
C LEU A 162 -1.58 -6.09 -11.80
N LYS A 163 -2.16 -5.35 -10.85
CA LYS A 163 -2.98 -4.16 -11.14
C LYS A 163 -2.17 -3.05 -11.79
N GLU A 164 -0.97 -2.76 -11.29
CA GLU A 164 -0.07 -1.76 -11.87
C GLU A 164 0.35 -2.13 -13.29
N GLN A 165 0.65 -3.41 -13.55
CA GLN A 165 0.96 -3.92 -14.89
C GLN A 165 -0.23 -3.78 -15.85
N LEU A 166 -1.43 -4.17 -15.41
CA LEU A 166 -2.66 -4.05 -16.20
C LEU A 166 -2.97 -2.58 -16.54
N GLU A 167 -2.82 -1.68 -15.58
CA GLU A 167 -3.05 -0.25 -15.81
C GLU A 167 -2.01 0.33 -16.79
N GLY A 168 -0.74 -0.08 -16.67
CA GLY A 168 0.30 0.29 -17.63
C GLY A 168 -0.01 -0.18 -19.06
N GLN A 169 -0.46 -1.43 -19.23
CA GLN A 169 -0.87 -1.96 -20.53
C GLN A 169 -2.07 -1.21 -21.09
N LYS A 170 -3.08 -0.92 -20.26
CA LYS A 170 -4.27 -0.15 -20.64
C LYS A 170 -3.90 1.26 -21.11
N ILE A 171 -3.03 1.97 -20.38
CA ILE A 171 -2.57 3.31 -20.78
C ILE A 171 -1.85 3.26 -22.14
N SER A 172 -0.97 2.27 -22.35
CA SER A 172 -0.27 2.10 -23.63
C SER A 172 -1.23 1.84 -24.80
N LEU A 173 -2.26 1.01 -24.59
CA LEU A 173 -3.28 0.75 -25.61
C LEU A 173 -4.11 2.01 -25.92
N ILE A 174 -4.52 2.76 -24.90
CA ILE A 174 -5.24 4.03 -25.09
C ILE A 174 -4.39 5.00 -25.91
N GLN A 175 -3.11 5.16 -25.59
CA GLN A 175 -2.21 6.02 -26.36
C GLN A 175 -2.09 5.62 -27.83
N LYS A 176 -2.00 4.31 -28.12
CA LYS A 176 -1.96 3.83 -29.52
C LYS A 176 -3.26 4.13 -30.27
N VAL A 177 -4.40 3.94 -29.60
CA VAL A 177 -5.72 4.25 -30.18
C VAL A 177 -5.85 5.75 -30.46
N ASP A 178 -5.43 6.60 -29.51
CA ASP A 178 -5.46 8.05 -29.69
C ASP A 178 -4.56 8.52 -30.84
N GLN A 179 -3.36 7.94 -30.96
CA GLN A 179 -2.46 8.20 -32.09
C GLN A 179 -3.09 7.81 -33.44
N GLN A 180 -3.71 6.63 -33.52
CA GLN A 180 -4.40 6.19 -34.73
C GLN A 180 -5.60 7.09 -35.06
N LYS A 181 -6.33 7.55 -34.05
CA LYS A 181 -7.47 8.45 -34.24
C LYS A 181 -7.05 9.79 -34.81
N VAL A 182 -5.93 10.36 -34.34
CA VAL A 182 -5.36 11.60 -34.91
C VAL A 182 -4.97 11.39 -36.36
N GLN A 183 -4.25 10.31 -36.68
CA GLN A 183 -3.86 10.01 -38.07
C GLN A 183 -5.07 9.83 -39.01
N LEU A 184 -6.13 9.18 -38.53
CA LEU A 184 -7.36 9.02 -39.31
C LEU A 184 -8.06 10.36 -39.54
N ASN A 185 -8.10 11.23 -38.52
CA ASN A 185 -8.67 12.57 -38.66
C ASN A 185 -7.91 13.42 -39.67
N ASP A 186 -6.58 13.36 -39.69
CA ASP A 186 -5.77 14.10 -40.67
C ASP A 186 -6.02 13.59 -42.10
N LYS A 187 -6.14 12.28 -42.29
CA LYS A 187 -6.52 11.66 -43.57
C LYS A 187 -7.94 12.05 -44.00
N GLU A 188 -8.88 12.11 -43.06
CA GLU A 188 -10.25 12.53 -43.33
C GLU A 188 -10.29 14.00 -43.81
N GLN A 189 -9.54 14.90 -43.16
CA GLN A 189 -9.44 16.29 -43.60
C GLN A 189 -8.82 16.41 -44.99
N LEU A 190 -7.77 15.64 -45.28
CA LEU A 190 -7.17 15.60 -46.61
C LEU A 190 -8.19 15.14 -47.67
N LEU A 191 -8.94 14.08 -47.40
CA LEU A 191 -10.00 13.60 -48.30
C LEU A 191 -11.09 14.64 -48.52
N GLN A 192 -11.52 15.36 -47.47
CA GLN A 192 -12.50 16.43 -47.61
C GLN A 192 -11.99 17.57 -48.50
N ASN A 193 -10.70 17.93 -48.39
CA ASN A 193 -10.08 18.93 -49.25
C ASN A 193 -10.01 18.46 -50.71
N LEU A 194 -9.64 17.21 -50.96
CA LEU A 194 -9.59 16.63 -52.31
C LEU A 194 -10.98 16.59 -52.95
N ILE A 195 -12.02 16.18 -52.21
CA ILE A 195 -13.41 16.19 -52.69
C ILE A 195 -13.86 17.60 -53.05
N LYS A 196 -13.46 18.61 -52.26
CA LYS A 196 -13.77 20.00 -52.57
C LYS A 196 -13.09 20.44 -53.87
N GLN A 197 -11.81 20.11 -54.04
CA GLN A 197 -11.05 20.42 -55.25
C GLN A 197 -11.63 19.74 -56.49
N GLU A 198 -12.04 18.46 -56.38
CA GLU A 198 -12.71 17.73 -57.45
C GLU A 198 -14.01 18.43 -57.88
N LYS A 199 -14.81 18.91 -56.93
CA LYS A 199 -16.03 19.67 -57.23
C LYS A 199 -15.72 20.98 -57.97
N ASP A 200 -14.67 21.68 -57.56
CA ASP A 200 -14.26 22.93 -58.23
C ASP A 200 -13.82 22.65 -59.67
N PHE A 201 -13.04 21.58 -59.91
CA PHE A 201 -12.66 21.14 -61.25
C PHE A 201 -13.86 20.67 -62.08
N SER A 202 -14.79 19.90 -61.51
CA SER A 202 -16.02 19.49 -62.18
C SER A 202 -16.85 20.70 -62.60
N ALA A 203 -16.95 21.74 -61.76
CA ALA A 203 -17.61 22.98 -62.12
C ALA A 203 -16.90 23.73 -63.27
N GLU A 204 -15.56 23.70 -63.31
CA GLU A 204 -14.79 24.28 -64.41
C GLU A 204 -14.96 23.48 -65.72
N ILE A 205 -14.95 22.16 -65.66
CA ILE A 205 -15.22 21.28 -66.80
C ILE A 205 -16.61 21.58 -67.38
N ASN A 206 -17.65 21.64 -66.54
CA ASN A 206 -19.00 21.98 -66.98
C ASN A 206 -19.06 23.35 -67.70
N LYS A 207 -18.33 24.36 -67.19
CA LYS A 207 -18.24 25.67 -67.86
C LYS A 207 -17.58 25.57 -69.24
N LYS A 208 -16.50 24.78 -69.35
CA LYS A 208 -15.80 24.53 -70.63
C LYS A 208 -16.68 23.77 -71.61
N GLU A 209 -17.44 22.78 -71.14
CA GLU A 209 -18.38 22.01 -71.96
C GLU A 209 -19.50 22.89 -72.54
N ILE A 210 -20.07 23.79 -71.74
CA ILE A 210 -21.06 24.77 -72.21
C ILE A 210 -20.44 25.66 -73.29
N LEU A 211 -19.20 26.11 -73.11
CA LEU A 211 -18.51 26.96 -74.08
C LEU A 211 -18.23 26.21 -75.39
N ILE A 212 -17.79 24.95 -75.30
CA ILE A 212 -17.61 24.06 -76.46
C ILE A 212 -18.95 23.87 -77.19
N GLY A 213 -20.06 23.71 -76.46
CA GLY A 213 -21.40 23.66 -77.05
C GLY A 213 -21.73 24.89 -77.89
N LYS A 214 -21.48 26.10 -77.35
CA LYS A 214 -21.68 27.37 -78.09
C LYS A 214 -20.79 27.47 -79.33
N PHE A 215 -19.52 27.05 -79.23
CA PHE A 215 -18.64 27.03 -80.40
C PHE A 215 -19.12 26.07 -81.48
N LYS A 216 -19.62 24.89 -81.11
CA LYS A 216 -20.22 23.95 -82.07
C LYS A 216 -21.43 24.55 -82.79
N GLU A 217 -22.31 25.25 -82.07
CA GLU A 217 -23.46 25.95 -82.67
C GLU A 217 -23.01 27.03 -83.65
N LEU A 218 -22.01 27.84 -83.29
CA LEU A 218 -21.46 28.87 -84.18
C LEU A 218 -20.84 28.28 -85.45
N ILE A 219 -20.06 27.20 -85.32
CA ILE A 219 -19.47 26.51 -86.48
C ILE A 219 -20.57 25.97 -87.40
N GLN A 220 -21.62 25.37 -86.85
CA GLN A 220 -22.76 24.90 -87.64
C GLN A 220 -23.49 26.05 -88.35
N GLN A 221 -23.62 27.20 -87.70
CA GLN A 221 -24.21 28.38 -88.32
C GLN A 221 -23.34 28.89 -89.48
N GLN A 222 -22.02 29.01 -89.27
CA GLN A 222 -21.08 29.42 -90.32
C GLN A 222 -21.09 28.47 -91.52
N GLN A 223 -21.17 27.15 -91.28
CA GLN A 223 -21.30 26.15 -92.36
C GLN A 223 -22.57 26.36 -93.20
N LYS A 224 -23.72 26.59 -92.56
CA LYS A 224 -24.98 26.88 -93.26
C LYS A 224 -24.91 28.17 -94.06
N GLU A 225 -24.31 29.22 -93.50
CA GLU A 225 -24.11 30.49 -94.21
C GLU A 225 -23.19 30.31 -95.43
N LYS A 226 -22.10 29.54 -95.29
CA LYS A 226 -21.20 29.18 -96.40
C LYS A 226 -21.95 28.43 -97.51
N GLU A 227 -22.78 27.44 -97.16
CA GLU A 227 -23.60 26.70 -98.13
C GLU A 227 -24.61 27.59 -98.86
N LEU A 228 -25.26 28.52 -98.16
CA LEU A 228 -26.17 29.49 -98.75
C LEU A 228 -25.45 30.42 -99.74
N ILE A 229 -24.30 30.97 -99.34
CA ILE A 229 -23.48 31.83 -100.21
C ILE A 229 -23.04 31.06 -101.45
N LEU A 230 -22.57 29.82 -101.31
CA LEU A 230 -22.19 28.97 -102.44
C LEU A 230 -23.37 28.75 -103.39
N HIS A 231 -24.55 28.45 -102.85
CA HIS A 231 -25.77 28.26 -103.65
C HIS A 231 -26.19 29.54 -104.40
N GLU A 232 -26.13 30.70 -103.76
CA GLU A 232 -26.42 31.99 -104.40
C GLU A 232 -25.39 32.33 -105.48
N ASN A 233 -24.10 32.09 -105.21
CA ASN A 233 -23.03 32.27 -106.19
C ASN A 233 -23.24 31.39 -107.43
N ASP A 234 -23.63 30.12 -107.26
CA ASP A 234 -23.96 29.22 -108.38
C ASP A 234 -25.14 29.73 -109.20
N LYS A 235 -26.16 30.30 -108.55
CA LYS A 235 -27.31 30.90 -109.23
C LYS A 235 -26.89 32.13 -110.02
N ILE A 236 -26.06 33.00 -109.45
CA ILE A 236 -25.51 34.18 -110.14
C ILE A 236 -24.69 33.74 -111.34
N LYS A 237 -23.81 32.73 -111.20
CA LYS A 237 -23.01 32.17 -112.30
C LYS A 237 -23.91 31.66 -113.45
N LYS A 238 -24.99 30.95 -113.14
CA LYS A 238 -25.98 30.50 -114.15
C LYS A 238 -26.67 31.67 -114.84
N GLN A 239 -27.13 32.65 -114.08
CA GLN A 239 -27.76 33.85 -114.65
C GLN A 239 -26.79 34.64 -115.55
N LEU A 240 -25.53 34.77 -115.14
CA LEU A 240 -24.49 35.38 -115.96
C LEU A 240 -24.26 34.62 -117.26
N ALA A 241 -24.22 33.28 -117.21
CA ALA A 241 -24.08 32.45 -118.40
C ALA A 241 -25.27 32.59 -119.37
N GLU A 242 -26.51 32.62 -118.85
CA GLU A 242 -27.72 32.87 -119.64
C GLU A 242 -27.70 34.25 -120.31
N ILE A 243 -27.30 35.29 -119.56
CA ILE A 243 -27.15 36.65 -120.09
C ILE A 243 -26.07 36.67 -121.19
N LYS A 244 -24.88 36.09 -120.94
CA LYS A 244 -23.79 35.98 -121.93
C LYS A 244 -24.29 35.30 -123.22
N GLN A 245 -25.06 34.21 -123.09
CA GLN A 245 -25.63 33.48 -124.22
C GLN A 245 -26.63 34.34 -125.01
N LEU A 246 -27.54 35.06 -124.33
CA LEU A 246 -28.49 35.97 -124.97
C LEU A 246 -27.78 37.09 -125.75
N PHE A 247 -26.71 37.66 -125.20
CA PHE A 247 -25.89 38.65 -125.89
C PHE A 247 -25.25 38.06 -127.15
N LYS A 248 -24.66 36.86 -127.04
CA LYS A 248 -24.06 36.17 -128.20
C LYS A 248 -25.07 35.95 -129.33
N GLU A 249 -26.31 35.60 -129.02
CA GLU A 249 -27.37 35.40 -130.02
C GLU A 249 -27.89 36.70 -130.66
N LYS A 250 -27.91 37.81 -129.91
CA LYS A 250 -28.55 39.07 -130.31
C LYS A 250 -27.59 40.10 -130.91
N LEU A 251 -26.31 40.10 -130.52
CA LEU A 251 -25.30 41.05 -130.99
C LEU A 251 -25.07 41.00 -132.53
N PRO A 252 -24.98 39.82 -133.18
CA PRO A 252 -24.82 39.74 -134.64
C PRO A 252 -25.99 40.36 -135.41
N GLN A 253 -27.21 40.30 -134.85
CA GLN A 253 -28.42 40.87 -135.46
C GLN A 253 -28.41 42.41 -135.47
N LEU A 254 -27.55 43.03 -134.65
CA LEU A 254 -27.36 44.47 -134.55
C LEU A 254 -26.09 44.95 -135.26
N GLY A 255 -25.37 44.06 -135.98
CA GLY A 255 -24.14 44.39 -136.69
C GLY A 255 -22.92 44.59 -135.79
N LEU A 256 -22.96 44.08 -134.55
CA LEU A 256 -21.87 44.13 -133.58
C LEU A 256 -21.16 42.77 -133.49
N ASP A 257 -19.83 42.78 -133.36
CA ASP A 257 -18.99 41.58 -133.27
C ASP A 257 -19.24 40.84 -131.94
N GLU A 258 -19.35 39.50 -132.01
CA GLU A 258 -19.55 38.62 -130.86
C GLU A 258 -18.39 38.71 -129.85
N ASN A 259 -17.21 39.14 -130.29
CA ASN A 259 -16.03 39.29 -129.43
C ASN A 259 -16.01 40.56 -128.57
N PHE A 260 -17.04 41.41 -128.64
CA PHE A 260 -17.05 42.70 -127.93
C PHE A 260 -17.05 42.59 -126.39
N PHE A 261 -17.46 41.44 -125.82
CA PHE A 261 -17.56 41.23 -124.37
C PHE A 261 -16.67 40.10 -123.81
N ASN A 262 -15.71 39.59 -124.59
CA ASN A 262 -14.67 38.71 -124.03
C ASN A 262 -13.70 39.55 -123.20
N PHE A 263 -14.10 39.89 -121.99
CA PHE A 263 -13.15 40.22 -120.93
C PHE A 263 -12.50 38.89 -120.53
N ASP A 264 -11.21 38.76 -120.85
CA ASP A 264 -10.41 37.58 -120.55
C ASP A 264 -10.66 37.12 -119.12
N GLU A 265 -10.97 35.83 -118.98
CA GLU A 265 -11.08 35.13 -117.70
C GLU A 265 -9.67 35.01 -117.09
N GLU A 266 -9.14 36.10 -116.56
CA GLU A 266 -8.11 36.05 -115.51
C GLU A 266 -8.81 36.00 -114.14
N GLU A 267 -9.60 34.94 -113.91
CA GLU A 267 -9.90 34.52 -112.54
C GLU A 267 -8.77 33.57 -112.11
N GLN A 268 -7.81 34.12 -111.39
CA GLN A 268 -6.90 33.32 -110.57
C GLN A 268 -7.75 32.55 -109.57
N ASP A 269 -7.91 31.25 -109.82
CA ASP A 269 -8.24 30.26 -108.80
C ASP A 269 -7.09 30.27 -107.76
N GLY A 270 -7.18 31.20 -106.82
CA GLY A 270 -6.45 31.14 -105.57
C GLY A 270 -7.05 30.02 -104.73
N GLU A 271 -6.66 28.79 -105.01
CA GLU A 271 -6.75 27.69 -104.04
C GLU A 271 -5.88 28.05 -102.83
N GLU A 272 -6.41 28.87 -101.91
CA GLU A 272 -5.91 28.88 -100.55
C GLU A 272 -6.41 27.58 -99.89
N GLU A 273 -5.54 26.58 -99.84
CA GLU A 273 -5.67 25.43 -98.95
C GLU A 273 -5.87 25.93 -97.51
N GLU A 274 -7.13 26.02 -97.06
CA GLU A 274 -7.46 26.08 -95.63
C GLU A 274 -7.01 24.74 -95.01
N GLN A 275 -5.77 24.72 -94.51
CA GLN A 275 -5.28 23.65 -93.66
C GLN A 275 -6.22 23.51 -92.45
N GLU A 276 -6.93 22.38 -92.38
CA GLU A 276 -7.63 21.96 -91.17
C GLU A 276 -6.65 22.04 -89.98
N PRO A 277 -7.00 22.71 -88.87
CA PRO A 277 -6.21 22.59 -87.66
C PRO A 277 -6.33 21.15 -87.16
N GLN A 278 -5.26 20.38 -87.33
CA GLN A 278 -5.10 19.07 -86.70
C GLN A 278 -5.25 19.25 -85.18
N ILE A 279 -6.40 18.81 -84.66
CA ILE A 279 -6.59 18.60 -83.23
C ILE A 279 -5.68 17.42 -82.85
N GLN A 280 -4.47 17.74 -82.37
CA GLN A 280 -3.62 16.76 -81.70
C GLN A 280 -4.37 16.27 -80.45
N GLN A 281 -4.91 15.06 -80.55
CA GLN A 281 -5.28 14.27 -79.39
C GLN A 281 -3.98 13.86 -78.68
N ASN A 282 -3.53 14.69 -77.75
CA ASN A 282 -2.62 14.24 -76.70
C ASN A 282 -3.44 13.35 -75.77
N VAL A 283 -3.43 12.05 -76.08
CA VAL A 283 -3.72 11.00 -75.10
C VAL A 283 -2.46 10.90 -74.25
N GLU A 284 -2.40 11.67 -73.16
CA GLU A 284 -1.46 11.42 -72.08
C GLU A 284 -1.93 10.17 -71.33
N ASP A 285 -1.47 9.02 -71.80
CA ASP A 285 -1.49 7.76 -71.05
C ASP A 285 -0.48 7.89 -69.91
N SER A 286 -0.98 8.28 -68.74
CA SER A 286 -0.22 8.38 -67.49
C SER A 286 -0.51 7.14 -66.66
N THR A 287 0.09 6.00 -67.02
CA THR A 287 0.22 4.85 -66.14
C THR A 287 1.41 5.08 -65.20
N GLU A 288 1.15 5.73 -64.06
CA GLU A 288 2.05 5.66 -62.91
C GLU A 288 1.84 4.31 -62.19
N GLU A 289 2.71 3.35 -62.51
CA GLU A 289 2.98 2.20 -61.65
C GLU A 289 3.81 2.68 -60.45
N ASP A 290 3.15 2.89 -59.32
CA ASP A 290 3.79 3.11 -58.02
C ASP A 290 4.13 1.75 -57.40
N GLU A 291 5.30 1.21 -57.77
CA GLU A 291 5.92 0.08 -57.07
C GLU A 291 6.51 0.57 -55.73
N GLY A 292 5.76 0.32 -54.66
CA GLY A 292 6.24 -0.26 -53.40
C GLY A 292 7.60 0.20 -52.86
N VAL A 293 7.56 1.17 -51.95
CA VAL A 293 8.65 1.43 -51.00
C VAL A 293 8.54 0.47 -49.80
N GLN A 294 9.62 -0.29 -49.62
CA GLN A 294 10.27 -0.83 -48.39
C GLN A 294 9.42 -1.25 -47.18
#